data_AF-A0A195D4U7-F1
#
_entry.id   AF-A0A195D4U7-F1
#
_cell.length_a   1.000
_cell.length_b   1.000
_cell.length_c   1.000
_cell.angle_alpha   90.00
_cell.angle_beta   90.00
_cell.angle_gamma   90.00
#
_symmetry.space_group_name_H-M   'P 1'
#
loop_
_entity.id
_entity.type
_entity.pdbx_description
1 polymer ?
#
loop_
_entity_poly.entity_id
_entity_poly.type
_entity_poly.pdbx_seq_one_letter_code
_entity_poly.pdbx_strand_id
1 'polypeptide(L)'
;MLHVTAFKSPGRSVYAPVVSPAQVPSQLQSNLTILVEKQNLNDTSGIDNDKGFWEWLFGSVTPYPPTIIEPQQPEKCLKCTCGLTNKHNRIVGGVETLVNQYPWMVLLLYRGQFYCGGTVINSRYVLTAAHCVDRFDANKLIVRLLEHDWNSTDESKTQDFQVEKAIKHSTYSTTNYNNDIALLKLKDAIKFQGSMRPACLPEQVKTFSGKMGIVTGWGAIKEGGQVSHTLQEVFVPILTNAECRATKYPARKITDNMLCAGFQKGGKDSCQGDSGGPLHVEENGVHQVVGVVSWGEGCAQPGYPGVYTRVNRFLTWIAHNTNDGCYC
;
A
#
# COMPACT_ATOMS: atom_id res chain seq x y z
N MET A 1 37.78 -36.63 33.44
CA MET A 1 37.14 -36.15 34.68
C MET A 1 36.80 -34.68 34.42
N LEU A 2 35.56 -34.18 34.39
CA LEU A 2 34.28 -34.56 34.99
C LEU A 2 33.20 -34.70 33.89
N HIS A 3 32.58 -35.85 33.74
CA HIS A 3 31.26 -36.25 34.28
C HIS A 3 30.03 -35.61 33.60
N VAL A 4 29.60 -36.32 32.56
CA VAL A 4 28.24 -36.39 32.03
C VAL A 4 27.33 -37.10 33.05
N THR A 5 26.15 -36.55 33.30
CA THR A 5 25.04 -37.33 33.88
C THR A 5 23.74 -36.96 33.18
N ALA A 6 23.22 -37.95 32.45
CA ALA A 6 21.90 -37.96 31.85
C ALA A 6 20.87 -38.35 32.93
N PHE A 7 19.68 -37.74 32.89
CA PHE A 7 18.50 -38.26 33.59
C PHE A 7 17.40 -38.57 32.57
N LYS A 8 16.86 -39.79 32.67
CA LYS A 8 15.92 -40.42 31.75
C LYS A 8 14.68 -40.86 32.55
N SER A 9 13.49 -40.51 32.03
CA SER A 9 12.17 -41.16 32.20
C SER A 9 11.42 -40.99 33.55
N PRO A 10 10.08 -41.20 33.62
CA PRO A 10 9.20 -41.83 32.62
C PRO A 10 7.92 -41.05 32.26
N GLY A 11 7.28 -41.56 31.21
CA GLY A 11 6.09 -40.98 30.60
C GLY A 11 4.81 -41.17 31.43
N ARG A 12 3.83 -40.32 31.12
CA ARG A 12 2.43 -40.57 31.43
C ARG A 12 1.58 -40.03 30.29
N SER A 13 1.12 -40.96 29.46
CA SER A 13 0.07 -40.75 28.47
C SER A 13 -1.25 -40.51 29.22
N VAL A 14 -1.95 -39.44 28.88
CA VAL A 14 -3.34 -39.22 29.31
C VAL A 14 -4.16 -38.98 28.03
N TYR A 15 -4.90 -40.01 27.66
CA TYR A 15 -5.98 -39.97 26.68
C TYR A 15 -7.24 -39.38 27.33
N ALA A 16 -7.91 -38.45 26.64
CA ALA A 16 -9.36 -38.23 26.67
C ALA A 16 -9.74 -37.14 25.63
N PRO A 17 -10.98 -37.10 25.12
CA PRO A 17 -11.59 -38.09 24.24
C PRO A 17 -11.96 -37.48 22.87
N VAL A 18 -12.16 -38.37 21.90
CA VAL A 18 -12.72 -38.07 20.58
C VAL A 18 -14.19 -37.65 20.73
N VAL A 19 -14.54 -36.46 20.23
CA VAL A 19 -15.94 -36.01 20.11
C VAL A 19 -16.41 -36.30 18.69
N SER A 20 -17.29 -37.28 18.53
CA SER A 20 -18.05 -37.53 17.31
C SER A 20 -19.30 -36.65 17.25
N PRO A 21 -19.83 -36.36 16.05
CA PRO A 21 -20.78 -35.27 15.83
C PRO A 21 -22.19 -35.66 16.27
N ALA A 22 -22.80 -34.84 17.13
CA ALA A 22 -24.20 -34.95 17.49
C ALA A 22 -25.08 -34.31 16.41
N GLN A 23 -26.13 -35.04 16.05
CA GLN A 23 -27.13 -34.71 15.05
C GLN A 23 -28.07 -33.58 15.48
N VAL A 24 -28.57 -32.89 14.46
CA VAL A 24 -29.53 -31.78 14.41
C VAL A 24 -30.90 -32.16 15.00
N PRO A 25 -31.65 -31.17 15.56
CA PRO A 25 -33.03 -30.99 15.11
C PRO A 25 -33.37 -29.56 14.65
N SER A 26 -33.98 -29.57 13.47
CA SER A 26 -34.82 -28.65 12.71
C SER A 26 -35.44 -27.39 13.35
N GLN A 27 -35.73 -26.45 12.44
CA GLN A 27 -36.74 -25.37 12.45
C GLN A 27 -36.19 -23.95 12.75
N LEU A 28 -35.91 -23.18 11.70
CA LEU A 28 -36.75 -22.04 11.30
C LEU A 28 -36.20 -21.48 9.97
N GLN A 29 -36.93 -21.69 8.88
CA GLN A 29 -36.77 -20.98 7.62
C GLN A 29 -37.88 -19.93 7.55
N SER A 30 -37.53 -18.67 7.25
CA SER A 30 -38.48 -17.69 6.74
C SER A 30 -37.87 -17.04 5.50
N ASN A 31 -38.38 -17.45 4.34
CA ASN A 31 -38.15 -16.80 3.05
C ASN A 31 -38.99 -15.52 2.98
N LEU A 32 -38.36 -14.39 2.61
CA LEU A 32 -39.09 -13.27 2.01
C LEU A 32 -38.95 -13.36 0.49
N THR A 33 -39.99 -13.88 -0.14
CA THR A 33 -40.25 -13.72 -1.57
C THR A 33 -41.09 -12.45 -1.73
N ILE A 34 -40.56 -11.43 -2.40
CA ILE A 34 -41.35 -10.26 -2.79
C ILE A 34 -42.16 -10.64 -4.03
N LEU A 35 -43.49 -10.69 -3.86
CA LEU A 35 -44.46 -10.80 -4.94
C LEU A 35 -44.60 -9.42 -5.62
N VAL A 36 -44.46 -9.43 -6.95
CA VAL A 36 -44.80 -8.29 -7.81
C VAL A 36 -46.30 -8.35 -8.05
N GLU A 37 -47.05 -7.38 -7.53
CA GLU A 37 -48.47 -7.22 -7.81
C GLU A 37 -48.69 -6.10 -8.83
N LYS A 38 -49.25 -6.46 -9.99
CA LYS A 38 -49.76 -5.53 -11.00
C LYS A 38 -51.15 -5.08 -10.55
N GLN A 39 -51.38 -3.78 -10.39
CA GLN A 39 -52.73 -3.23 -10.34
C GLN A 39 -52.98 -2.33 -11.54
N ASN A 40 -53.84 -2.82 -12.43
CA ASN A 40 -54.59 -2.05 -13.40
C ASN A 40 -55.80 -1.45 -12.69
N LEU A 41 -55.99 -0.14 -12.77
CA LEU A 41 -57.26 0.52 -12.48
C LEU A 41 -57.62 1.41 -13.66
N ASN A 42 -58.52 0.87 -14.50
CA ASN A 42 -59.40 1.66 -15.35
C ASN A 42 -60.54 2.16 -14.45
N ASP A 43 -60.78 3.46 -14.44
CA ASP A 43 -62.14 3.94 -14.22
C ASP A 43 -62.41 5.20 -15.05
N THR A 44 -63.59 5.22 -15.63
CA THR A 44 -64.08 6.21 -16.60
C THR A 44 -65.21 7.02 -15.99
N SER A 45 -65.13 8.35 -16.06
CA SER A 45 -66.18 9.27 -16.57
C SER A 45 -66.06 10.67 -15.97
N GLY A 46 -66.21 11.69 -16.82
CA GLY A 46 -66.25 13.10 -16.44
C GLY A 46 -65.75 14.02 -17.55
N ILE A 47 -66.64 14.33 -18.50
CA ILE A 47 -66.45 15.28 -19.59
C ILE A 47 -66.55 16.70 -19.03
N ASP A 48 -65.60 17.58 -19.37
CA ASP A 48 -65.95 18.94 -19.84
C ASP A 48 -64.80 19.59 -20.64
N ASN A 49 -65.23 20.30 -21.69
CA ASN A 49 -64.42 20.85 -22.77
C ASN A 49 -63.63 22.09 -22.34
N ASP A 50 -62.32 22.12 -22.64
CA ASP A 50 -61.62 23.36 -22.97
C ASP A 50 -60.35 23.08 -23.80
N LYS A 51 -60.55 22.83 -25.10
CA LYS A 51 -59.51 22.54 -26.09
C LYS A 51 -58.84 23.79 -26.70
N GLY A 52 -58.92 24.95 -26.05
CA GLY A 52 -58.43 26.22 -26.62
C GLY A 52 -57.36 26.94 -25.80
N PHE A 53 -57.16 26.58 -24.53
CA PHE A 53 -56.31 27.36 -23.61
C PHE A 53 -54.91 26.77 -23.41
N TRP A 54 -54.76 25.44 -23.51
CA TRP A 54 -53.47 24.77 -23.26
C TRP A 54 -52.52 24.74 -24.47
N GLU A 55 -53.01 24.97 -25.70
CA GLU A 55 -52.16 24.99 -26.91
C GLU A 55 -51.35 26.28 -27.08
N TRP A 56 -51.66 27.36 -26.34
CA TRP A 56 -50.91 28.62 -26.41
C TRP A 56 -49.81 28.74 -25.33
N LEU A 57 -49.96 28.08 -24.18
CA LEU A 57 -48.99 28.18 -23.07
C LEU A 57 -47.80 27.21 -23.17
N PHE A 58 -47.85 26.22 -24.05
CA PHE A 58 -46.76 25.26 -24.27
C PHE A 58 -46.25 25.33 -25.70
N GLY A 59 -45.57 26.43 -26.03
CA GLY A 59 -44.65 26.45 -27.16
C GLY A 59 -43.70 25.26 -27.09
N SER A 60 -43.57 24.56 -28.21
CA SER A 60 -42.85 23.31 -28.44
C SER A 60 -41.54 23.17 -27.66
N VAL A 61 -41.60 22.57 -26.47
CA VAL A 61 -40.41 22.05 -25.78
C VAL A 61 -40.36 20.56 -26.07
N THR A 62 -39.58 20.15 -27.08
CA THR A 62 -39.25 18.74 -27.27
C THR A 62 -38.53 18.25 -26.02
N PRO A 63 -39.05 17.24 -25.28
CA PRO A 63 -38.30 16.67 -24.18
C PRO A 63 -37.06 16.00 -24.76
N TYR A 64 -35.88 16.54 -24.46
CA TYR A 64 -34.64 15.80 -24.68
C TYR A 64 -34.75 14.50 -23.88
N PRO A 65 -34.47 13.33 -24.49
CA PRO A 65 -34.47 12.08 -23.74
C PRO A 65 -33.47 12.21 -22.59
N PRO A 66 -33.83 11.78 -21.36
CA PRO A 66 -32.90 11.81 -20.24
C PRO A 66 -31.68 10.97 -20.63
N THR A 67 -30.50 11.59 -20.59
CA THR A 67 -29.23 10.89 -20.77
C THR A 67 -29.15 9.85 -19.67
N ILE A 68 -29.37 8.59 -20.02
CA ILE A 68 -29.09 7.46 -19.15
C ILE A 68 -27.58 7.47 -18.98
N ILE A 69 -27.10 8.00 -17.85
CA ILE A 69 -25.73 7.79 -17.41
C ILE A 69 -25.69 6.32 -17.02
N GLU A 70 -25.29 5.49 -17.98
CA GLU A 70 -24.95 4.10 -17.71
C GLU A 70 -23.90 4.13 -16.59
N PRO A 71 -24.13 3.41 -15.46
CA PRO A 71 -23.13 3.34 -14.41
C PRO A 71 -21.84 2.86 -15.06
N GLN A 72 -20.81 3.70 -15.07
CA GLN A 72 -19.52 3.38 -15.64
C GLN A 72 -19.10 2.03 -15.07
N GLN A 73 -19.12 0.99 -15.91
CA GLN A 73 -18.47 -0.26 -15.58
C GLN A 73 -17.05 0.10 -15.12
N PRO A 74 -16.55 -0.49 -14.04
CA PRO A 74 -15.17 -0.28 -13.63
C PRO A 74 -14.29 -0.49 -14.86
N GLU A 75 -13.52 0.54 -15.23
CA GLU A 75 -12.63 0.50 -16.40
C GLU A 75 -11.97 -0.88 -16.41
N LYS A 76 -12.25 -1.66 -17.45
CA LYS A 76 -11.76 -3.04 -17.54
C LYS A 76 -10.25 -3.00 -17.36
N CYS A 77 -9.76 -3.53 -16.24
CA CYS A 77 -8.36 -3.46 -15.88
C CYS A 77 -7.48 -3.98 -17.02
N LEU A 78 -6.61 -3.11 -17.55
CA LEU A 78 -5.64 -3.51 -18.55
C LEU A 78 -4.67 -4.51 -17.94
N LYS A 79 -4.29 -5.53 -18.71
CA LYS A 79 -3.28 -6.50 -18.28
C LYS A 79 -1.93 -5.79 -18.14
N CYS A 80 -1.28 -5.99 -17.01
CA CYS A 80 0.03 -5.45 -16.68
C CYS A 80 0.78 -6.44 -15.79
N THR A 81 2.05 -6.14 -15.48
CA THR A 81 2.88 -6.96 -14.59
C THR A 81 3.57 -6.05 -13.58
N CYS A 82 3.48 -6.41 -12.30
CA CYS A 82 4.12 -5.67 -11.22
C CYS A 82 5.62 -6.02 -11.06
N GLY A 83 6.36 -5.18 -10.34
CA GLY A 83 7.69 -5.50 -9.81
C GLY A 83 8.81 -5.58 -10.85
N LEU A 84 8.56 -5.21 -12.10
CA LEU A 84 9.58 -5.20 -13.15
C LEU A 84 10.27 -3.83 -13.22
N THR A 85 11.59 -3.81 -13.07
CA THR A 85 12.39 -2.61 -13.33
C THR A 85 12.43 -2.28 -14.82
N ASN A 86 12.74 -1.03 -15.15
CA ASN A 86 13.08 -0.68 -16.52
C ASN A 86 14.50 -1.19 -16.83
N LYS A 87 14.66 -1.94 -17.93
CA LYS A 87 15.90 -2.67 -18.25
C LYS A 87 17.07 -1.70 -18.49
N HIS A 88 18.01 -1.66 -17.55
CA HIS A 88 19.31 -1.02 -17.72
C HIS A 88 20.42 -1.82 -16.98
N ASN A 89 21.68 -1.69 -17.40
CA ASN A 89 22.80 -2.46 -16.83
C ASN A 89 23.06 -2.08 -15.36
N ARG A 90 23.03 -3.07 -14.46
CA ARG A 90 23.16 -2.89 -13.00
C ARG A 90 24.57 -2.45 -12.58
N ILE A 91 24.66 -1.42 -11.75
CA ILE A 91 25.84 -1.11 -10.91
C ILE A 91 25.45 -1.41 -9.45
N VAL A 92 26.34 -2.00 -8.65
CA VAL A 92 26.05 -2.45 -7.26
C VAL A 92 26.89 -1.64 -6.29
N GLY A 93 26.29 -0.97 -5.30
CA GLY A 93 27.13 -0.26 -4.31
C GLY A 93 26.49 0.62 -3.24
N GLY A 94 25.25 1.07 -3.35
CA GLY A 94 24.80 2.24 -2.56
C GLY A 94 25.07 3.50 -3.36
N VAL A 95 24.41 3.62 -4.50
CA VAL A 95 24.73 4.58 -5.57
C VAL A 95 23.43 5.13 -6.14
N GLU A 96 23.55 6.23 -6.88
CA GLU A 96 22.48 6.76 -7.70
C GLU A 96 21.91 5.66 -8.61
N THR A 97 20.58 5.58 -8.66
CA THR A 97 19.86 4.67 -9.55
C THR A 97 19.91 5.19 -10.99
N LEU A 98 19.48 4.37 -11.93
CA LEU A 98 19.27 4.86 -13.30
C LEU A 98 17.91 5.54 -13.41
N VAL A 99 17.81 6.55 -14.28
CA VAL A 99 16.56 7.26 -14.53
C VAL A 99 15.43 6.25 -14.82
N ASN A 100 14.34 6.36 -14.07
CA ASN A 100 13.18 5.45 -14.13
C ASN A 100 13.47 3.96 -13.84
N GLN A 101 14.60 3.58 -13.23
CA GLN A 101 14.90 2.18 -12.91
C GLN A 101 13.80 1.52 -12.07
N TYR A 102 13.28 2.25 -11.07
CA TYR A 102 12.21 1.82 -10.18
C TYR A 102 10.93 2.64 -10.42
N PRO A 103 10.11 2.28 -11.41
CA PRO A 103 9.01 3.13 -11.86
C PRO A 103 7.86 3.29 -10.85
N TRP A 104 7.80 2.42 -9.84
CA TRP A 104 6.82 2.50 -8.76
C TRP A 104 7.19 3.51 -7.67
N MET A 105 8.38 4.11 -7.73
CA MET A 105 8.80 5.11 -6.74
C MET A 105 7.90 6.34 -6.80
N VAL A 106 7.52 6.79 -5.60
CA VAL A 106 6.69 7.97 -5.43
C VAL A 106 7.47 8.99 -4.64
N LEU A 107 7.49 10.20 -5.16
CA LEU A 107 7.89 11.38 -4.43
C LEU A 107 6.64 12.07 -3.87
N LEU A 108 6.50 12.13 -2.54
CA LEU A 108 5.39 12.81 -1.89
C LEU A 108 5.75 14.27 -1.60
N LEU A 109 4.91 15.15 -2.11
CA LEU A 109 4.98 16.60 -1.89
C LEU A 109 3.84 17.02 -0.97
N TYR A 110 4.15 17.85 0.03
CA TYR A 110 3.14 18.55 0.82
C TYR A 110 3.36 20.05 0.67
N ARG A 111 2.34 20.77 0.16
CA ARG A 111 2.45 22.19 -0.20
C ARG A 111 3.63 22.48 -1.14
N GLY A 112 3.88 21.56 -2.08
CA GLY A 112 4.97 21.66 -3.06
C GLY A 112 6.36 21.33 -2.53
N GLN A 113 6.50 20.85 -1.29
CA GLN A 113 7.79 20.49 -0.69
C GLN A 113 7.89 18.98 -0.50
N PHE A 114 9.02 18.40 -0.90
CA PHE A 114 9.32 16.98 -0.65
C PHE A 114 9.45 16.71 0.85
N TYR A 115 8.90 15.59 1.31
CA TYR A 115 9.00 15.21 2.73
C TYR A 115 8.95 13.71 2.99
N CYS A 116 8.35 12.90 2.10
CA CYS A 116 8.26 11.45 2.22
C CYS A 116 8.32 10.78 0.84
N GLY A 117 8.60 9.49 0.85
CA GLY A 117 8.41 8.58 -0.29
C GLY A 117 7.09 7.80 -0.22
N GLY A 118 6.90 6.98 -1.24
CA GLY A 118 5.80 6.02 -1.32
C GLY A 118 6.06 4.97 -2.40
N THR A 119 5.08 4.11 -2.63
CA THR A 119 5.16 3.08 -3.67
C THR A 119 3.83 2.87 -4.37
N VAL A 120 3.82 2.94 -5.69
CA VAL A 120 2.65 2.58 -6.49
C VAL A 120 2.43 1.07 -6.40
N ILE A 121 1.25 0.66 -5.92
CA ILE A 121 0.90 -0.77 -5.73
C ILE A 121 -0.20 -1.24 -6.69
N ASN A 122 -0.99 -0.33 -7.24
CA ASN A 122 -2.02 -0.61 -8.25
C ASN A 122 -2.37 0.68 -9.01
N SER A 123 -3.37 0.64 -9.90
CA SER A 123 -3.69 1.79 -10.77
C SER A 123 -4.19 3.04 -10.04
N ARG A 124 -4.53 2.99 -8.75
CA ARG A 124 -5.14 4.13 -8.04
C ARG A 124 -4.56 4.38 -6.65
N TYR A 125 -3.68 3.51 -6.17
CA TYR A 125 -3.21 3.55 -4.79
C TYR A 125 -1.70 3.55 -4.69
N VAL A 126 -1.24 4.46 -3.83
CA VAL A 126 0.14 4.52 -3.33
C VAL A 126 0.17 4.03 -1.90
N LEU A 127 1.10 3.13 -1.60
CA LEU A 127 1.46 2.70 -0.26
C LEU A 127 2.49 3.65 0.34
N THR A 128 2.33 4.06 1.60
CA THR A 128 3.29 4.89 2.33
C THR A 128 3.15 4.64 3.84
N ALA A 129 3.88 5.39 4.66
CA ALA A 129 3.80 5.33 6.13
C ALA A 129 2.61 6.16 6.65
N ALA A 130 2.02 5.76 7.77
CA ALA A 130 0.95 6.53 8.40
C ALA A 130 1.44 7.87 8.92
N HIS A 131 2.67 7.95 9.44
CA HIS A 131 3.26 9.19 9.92
C HIS A 131 3.45 10.24 8.82
N CYS A 132 3.56 9.82 7.55
CA CYS A 132 3.63 10.74 6.40
C CYS A 132 2.28 11.42 6.11
N VAL A 133 1.16 10.88 6.60
CA VAL A 133 -0.19 11.41 6.30
C VAL A 133 -0.97 11.82 7.55
N ASP A 134 -0.49 11.45 8.75
CA ASP A 134 -1.17 11.75 10.00
C ASP A 134 -1.29 13.26 10.21
N ARG A 135 -2.53 13.76 10.29
CA ARG A 135 -2.87 15.19 10.48
C ARG A 135 -2.50 16.08 9.29
N PHE A 136 -2.26 15.51 8.12
CA PHE A 136 -2.03 16.27 6.89
C PHE A 136 -3.36 16.48 6.16
N ASP A 137 -3.48 17.61 5.49
CA ASP A 137 -4.60 17.91 4.59
C ASP A 137 -4.35 17.24 3.24
N ALA A 138 -5.18 16.26 2.88
CA ALA A 138 -5.03 15.48 1.65
C ALA A 138 -5.05 16.36 0.38
N ASN A 139 -5.74 17.51 0.39
CA ASN A 139 -5.79 18.41 -0.76
C ASN A 139 -4.47 19.13 -1.04
N LYS A 140 -3.54 19.11 -0.06
CA LYS A 140 -2.21 19.71 -0.17
C LYS A 140 -1.13 18.68 -0.50
N LEU A 141 -1.52 17.41 -0.64
CA LEU A 141 -0.65 16.32 -1.05
C LEU A 141 -0.65 16.18 -2.57
N ILE A 142 0.55 16.05 -3.13
CA ILE A 142 0.77 15.64 -4.53
C ILE A 142 1.63 14.39 -4.53
N VAL A 143 1.22 13.42 -5.35
CA VAL A 143 1.97 12.21 -5.66
C VAL A 143 2.66 12.44 -6.99
N ARG A 144 3.99 12.50 -6.99
CA ARG A 144 4.80 12.59 -8.21
C ARG A 144 5.40 11.22 -8.54
N LEU A 145 5.21 10.78 -9.78
CA LEU A 145 5.74 9.54 -10.34
C LEU A 145 6.80 9.84 -11.39
N LEU A 146 7.65 8.84 -11.67
CA LEU A 146 8.70 8.88 -12.70
C LEU A 146 9.68 10.06 -12.53
N GLU A 147 9.87 10.51 -11.30
CA GLU A 147 10.93 11.44 -10.93
C GLU A 147 12.24 10.68 -10.74
N HIS A 148 13.37 11.34 -11.05
CA HIS A 148 14.71 10.81 -10.75
C HIS A 148 15.56 11.89 -10.09
N ASP A 149 15.86 12.98 -10.79
CA ASP A 149 16.55 14.19 -10.34
C ASP A 149 15.60 15.39 -10.40
N TRP A 150 15.11 15.84 -9.24
CA TRP A 150 14.19 16.99 -9.21
C TRP A 150 14.85 18.35 -9.55
N ASN A 151 16.16 18.38 -9.81
CA ASN A 151 16.84 19.54 -10.39
C ASN A 151 16.87 19.52 -11.92
N SER A 152 16.62 18.37 -12.56
CA SER A 152 16.49 18.25 -14.00
C SER A 152 15.03 18.48 -14.43
N THR A 153 14.84 18.98 -15.65
CA THR A 153 13.51 19.12 -16.28
C THR A 153 13.39 18.33 -17.59
N ASP A 154 14.44 17.63 -18.00
CA ASP A 154 14.56 17.01 -19.32
C ASP A 154 14.90 15.52 -19.30
N GLU A 155 15.40 14.97 -18.18
CA GLU A 155 15.78 13.55 -18.11
C GLU A 155 14.59 12.60 -17.98
N SER A 156 13.49 13.05 -17.38
CA SER A 156 12.33 12.24 -17.04
C SER A 156 11.03 12.98 -17.34
N LYS A 157 9.96 12.21 -17.57
CA LYS A 157 8.62 12.76 -17.80
C LYS A 157 7.78 12.45 -16.58
N THR A 158 7.87 13.34 -15.59
CA THR A 158 7.15 13.21 -14.33
C THR A 158 5.64 13.27 -14.52
N GLN A 159 4.91 12.63 -13.62
CA GLN A 159 3.44 12.65 -13.60
C GLN A 159 2.96 12.98 -12.20
N ASP A 160 2.22 14.09 -12.07
CA ASP A 160 1.68 14.57 -10.80
C ASP A 160 0.21 14.18 -10.66
N PHE A 161 -0.13 13.56 -9.53
CA PHE A 161 -1.49 13.13 -9.19
C PHE A 161 -1.95 13.82 -7.91
N GLN A 162 -3.20 14.29 -7.93
CA GLN A 162 -3.87 14.75 -6.73
C GLN A 162 -4.35 13.58 -5.87
N VAL A 163 -4.26 13.73 -4.56
CA VAL A 163 -4.80 12.76 -3.60
C VAL A 163 -6.29 13.03 -3.38
N GLU A 164 -7.13 12.01 -3.57
CA GLU A 164 -8.55 12.00 -3.22
C GLU A 164 -8.74 11.77 -1.72
N LYS A 165 -8.02 10.78 -1.19
CA LYS A 165 -8.18 10.35 0.20
C LYS A 165 -6.88 9.74 0.74
N ALA A 166 -6.50 10.14 1.95
CA ALA A 166 -5.49 9.45 2.73
C ALA A 166 -6.16 8.47 3.71
N ILE A 167 -5.75 7.21 3.69
CA ILE A 167 -6.31 6.12 4.50
C ILE A 167 -5.18 5.55 5.36
N LYS A 168 -5.03 6.05 6.59
CA LYS A 168 -4.09 5.48 7.56
C LYS A 168 -4.71 4.31 8.30
N HIS A 169 -3.88 3.37 8.74
CA HIS A 169 -4.36 2.27 9.59
C HIS A 169 -5.00 2.82 10.88
N SER A 170 -6.19 2.33 11.23
CA SER A 170 -6.99 2.90 12.35
C SER A 170 -6.32 2.77 13.71
N THR A 171 -5.46 1.75 13.87
CA THR A 171 -4.68 1.49 15.09
C THR A 171 -3.22 1.95 14.99
N TYR A 172 -2.91 2.88 14.08
CA TYR A 172 -1.60 3.52 14.05
C TYR A 172 -1.32 4.24 15.39
N SER A 173 -0.15 3.99 15.97
CA SER A 173 0.28 4.62 17.22
C SER A 173 1.41 5.62 16.97
N THR A 174 1.17 6.89 17.30
CA THR A 174 2.19 7.94 17.29
C THR A 174 3.22 7.80 18.43
N THR A 175 2.99 6.90 19.39
CA THR A 175 3.89 6.69 20.53
C THR A 175 5.01 5.72 20.21
N ASN A 176 4.72 4.66 19.46
CA ASN A 176 5.69 3.61 19.15
C ASN A 176 5.74 3.22 17.67
N TYR A 177 5.08 3.97 16.79
CA TYR A 177 5.02 3.73 15.34
C TYR A 177 4.45 2.35 14.96
N ASN A 178 3.71 1.68 15.85
CA ASN A 178 3.06 0.44 15.47
C ASN A 178 1.93 0.70 14.47
N ASN A 179 1.81 -0.18 13.47
CA ASN A 179 0.88 -0.03 12.33
C ASN A 179 1.09 1.25 11.52
N ASP A 180 2.36 1.64 11.33
CA ASP A 180 2.74 2.81 10.55
C ASP A 180 2.63 2.55 9.05
N ILE A 181 1.39 2.48 8.57
CA ILE A 181 1.05 2.22 7.16
C ILE A 181 -0.17 3.04 6.75
N ALA A 182 -0.12 3.56 5.53
CA ALA A 182 -1.21 4.29 4.92
C ALA A 182 -1.30 4.03 3.42
N LEU A 183 -2.49 4.27 2.88
CA LEU A 183 -2.78 4.28 1.46
C LEU A 183 -3.20 5.69 1.04
N LEU A 184 -2.67 6.17 -0.07
CA LEU A 184 -3.14 7.37 -0.74
C LEU A 184 -3.94 6.94 -1.96
N LYS A 185 -5.24 7.22 -1.95
CA LYS A 185 -6.12 7.07 -3.09
C LYS A 185 -5.96 8.28 -4.00
N LEU A 186 -5.65 8.04 -5.27
CA LEU A 186 -5.49 9.08 -6.28
C LEU A 186 -6.84 9.44 -6.90
N LYS A 187 -7.00 10.72 -7.26
CA LYS A 187 -8.20 11.19 -7.98
C LYS A 187 -8.31 10.56 -9.36
N ASP A 188 -7.19 10.52 -10.08
CA ASP A 188 -7.09 9.94 -11.42
C ASP A 188 -6.32 8.60 -11.39
N ALA A 189 -6.69 7.68 -12.27
CA ALA A 189 -6.02 6.40 -12.40
C ALA A 189 -4.67 6.54 -13.14
N ILE A 190 -3.65 5.87 -12.62
CA ILE A 190 -2.35 5.68 -13.25
C ILE A 190 -2.51 4.75 -14.44
N LYS A 191 -2.01 5.19 -15.60
CA LYS A 191 -1.93 4.37 -16.80
C LYS A 191 -0.60 3.63 -16.81
N PHE A 192 -0.65 2.30 -16.69
CA PHE A 192 0.52 1.44 -16.80
C PHE A 192 0.95 1.27 -18.26
N GLN A 193 1.66 2.28 -18.76
CA GLN A 193 2.14 2.37 -20.13
C GLN A 193 3.62 2.82 -20.15
N GLY A 194 4.34 2.44 -21.21
CA GLY A 194 5.75 2.79 -21.35
C GLY A 194 6.61 2.24 -20.21
N SER A 195 7.24 3.14 -19.45
CA SER A 195 8.09 2.85 -18.29
C SER A 195 7.32 2.64 -16.99
N MET A 196 6.04 3.01 -16.91
CA MET A 196 5.28 2.99 -15.65
C MET A 196 4.75 1.60 -15.31
N ARG A 197 5.09 1.09 -14.12
CA ARG A 197 4.66 -0.21 -13.58
C ARG A 197 4.55 -0.12 -12.05
N PRO A 198 3.60 -0.80 -11.40
CA PRO A 198 3.54 -0.86 -9.95
C PRO A 198 4.56 -1.86 -9.40
N ALA A 199 4.87 -1.78 -8.10
CA ALA A 199 5.61 -2.83 -7.41
C ALA A 199 4.68 -4.00 -7.04
N CYS A 200 5.22 -5.21 -6.91
CA CYS A 200 4.42 -6.32 -6.41
C CYS A 200 4.24 -6.21 -4.89
N LEU A 201 3.06 -6.58 -4.40
CA LEU A 201 2.87 -6.86 -2.98
C LEU A 201 3.47 -8.25 -2.65
N PRO A 202 4.00 -8.43 -1.43
CA PRO A 202 4.61 -9.69 -1.01
C PRO A 202 3.55 -10.76 -0.73
N GLU A 203 3.98 -12.02 -0.69
CA GLU A 203 3.14 -13.13 -0.24
C GLU A 203 2.91 -13.09 1.29
N GLN A 204 1.68 -13.41 1.73
CA GLN A 204 1.25 -13.23 3.12
C GLN A 204 2.06 -14.03 4.16
N VAL A 205 2.43 -15.27 3.85
CA VAL A 205 3.07 -16.20 4.81
C VAL A 205 4.58 -16.33 4.58
N LYS A 206 5.13 -15.56 3.63
CA LYS A 206 6.54 -15.66 3.26
C LYS A 206 7.45 -14.94 4.25
N THR A 207 8.56 -15.57 4.59
CA THR A 207 9.63 -14.91 5.35
C THR A 207 10.65 -14.28 4.41
N PHE A 208 11.12 -13.09 4.78
CA PHE A 208 12.17 -12.37 4.08
C PHE A 208 13.43 -12.19 4.93
N SER A 209 13.46 -12.72 6.16
CA SER A 209 14.64 -12.68 7.02
C SER A 209 15.82 -13.41 6.37
N GLY A 210 17.01 -12.85 6.52
CA GLY A 210 18.24 -13.32 5.88
C GLY A 210 18.40 -12.93 4.41
N LYS A 211 17.36 -12.37 3.76
CA LYS A 211 17.48 -11.84 2.39
C LYS A 211 18.09 -10.43 2.41
N MET A 212 18.65 -10.04 1.26
CA MET A 212 19.01 -8.65 1.02
C MET A 212 17.79 -7.90 0.52
N GLY A 213 17.39 -6.87 1.27
CA GLY A 213 16.44 -5.87 0.82
C GLY A 213 17.15 -4.71 0.13
N ILE A 214 16.41 -4.02 -0.72
CA ILE A 214 16.79 -2.80 -1.40
C ILE A 214 15.91 -1.70 -0.83
N VAL A 215 16.51 -0.63 -0.34
CA VAL A 215 15.82 0.60 0.03
C VAL A 215 16.09 1.61 -1.07
N THR A 216 15.06 2.30 -1.53
CA THR A 216 15.16 3.31 -2.57
C THR A 216 14.47 4.59 -2.13
N GLY A 217 15.08 5.74 -2.39
CA GLY A 217 14.52 7.04 -2.04
C GLY A 217 15.46 8.22 -2.29
N TRP A 218 14.96 9.40 -1.95
CA TRP A 218 15.67 10.68 -2.06
C TRP A 218 16.14 11.19 -0.68
N GLY A 219 16.10 10.34 0.34
CA GLY A 219 16.52 10.70 1.68
C GLY A 219 17.99 11.12 1.76
N ALA A 220 18.37 11.61 2.94
CA ALA A 220 19.70 12.08 3.21
C ALA A 220 20.72 10.92 3.08
N ILE A 221 21.81 11.16 2.35
CA ILE A 221 22.84 10.12 2.12
C ILE A 221 23.68 9.86 3.40
N LYS A 222 23.58 10.76 4.39
CA LYS A 222 24.22 10.67 5.70
C LYS A 222 23.31 11.29 6.76
N GLU A 223 23.42 10.81 7.99
CA GLU A 223 22.67 11.35 9.13
C GLU A 223 22.87 12.86 9.25
N GLY A 224 21.77 13.61 9.35
CA GLY A 224 21.79 15.09 9.42
C GLY A 224 22.28 15.79 8.15
N GLY A 225 22.47 15.04 7.06
CA GLY A 225 22.82 15.58 5.75
C GLY A 225 21.62 16.17 4.99
N GLN A 226 21.91 16.72 3.83
CA GLN A 226 20.87 17.11 2.86
C GLN A 226 20.30 15.87 2.18
N VAL A 227 19.01 15.94 1.84
CA VAL A 227 18.34 14.98 0.95
C VAL A 227 19.03 14.94 -0.41
N SER A 228 19.00 13.78 -1.05
CA SER A 228 19.54 13.61 -2.40
C SER A 228 18.58 14.18 -3.43
N HIS A 229 19.10 14.84 -4.47
CA HIS A 229 18.26 15.28 -5.58
C HIS A 229 17.94 14.13 -6.53
N THR A 230 18.91 13.22 -6.73
CA THR A 230 18.75 12.01 -7.54
C THR A 230 18.27 10.83 -6.70
N LEU A 231 17.49 9.93 -7.28
CA LEU A 231 17.01 8.72 -6.62
C LEU A 231 18.17 7.77 -6.30
N GLN A 232 18.30 7.38 -5.04
CA GLN A 232 19.36 6.50 -4.54
C GLN A 232 18.82 5.10 -4.25
N GLU A 233 19.70 4.09 -4.26
CA GLU A 233 19.42 2.75 -3.74
C GLU A 233 20.47 2.30 -2.73
N VAL A 234 20.07 1.51 -1.74
CA VAL A 234 20.99 0.85 -0.81
C VAL A 234 20.54 -0.57 -0.48
N PHE A 235 21.49 -1.50 -0.45
CA PHE A 235 21.25 -2.89 -0.09
C PHE A 235 21.49 -3.11 1.41
N VAL A 236 20.50 -3.67 2.11
CA VAL A 236 20.54 -3.94 3.55
C VAL A 236 20.03 -5.35 3.86
N PRO A 237 20.67 -6.11 4.76
CA PRO A 237 20.18 -7.42 5.15
C PRO A 237 18.94 -7.28 6.03
N ILE A 238 17.94 -8.13 5.79
CA ILE A 238 16.72 -8.18 6.61
C ILE A 238 16.94 -9.11 7.79
N LEU A 239 16.71 -8.60 9.00
CA LEU A 239 16.87 -9.35 10.24
C LEU A 239 15.61 -10.18 10.54
N THR A 240 15.77 -11.21 11.36
CA THR A 240 14.66 -11.81 12.11
C THR A 240 14.16 -10.83 13.18
N ASN A 241 12.90 -10.97 13.60
CA ASN A 241 12.39 -10.15 14.73
C ASN A 241 13.12 -10.45 16.04
N ALA A 242 13.63 -11.68 16.21
CA ALA A 242 14.44 -12.03 17.37
C ALA A 242 15.76 -11.27 17.38
N GLU A 243 16.49 -11.24 16.25
CA GLU A 243 17.70 -10.44 16.10
C GLU A 243 17.39 -8.95 16.28
N CYS A 244 16.30 -8.44 15.70
CA CYS A 244 15.97 -7.03 15.88
C CYS A 244 15.68 -6.65 17.33
N ARG A 245 14.99 -7.50 18.09
CA ARG A 245 14.75 -7.29 19.53
C ARG A 245 16.03 -7.40 20.37
N ALA A 246 17.05 -8.07 19.86
CA ALA A 246 18.37 -8.20 20.48
C ALA A 246 19.34 -7.07 20.09
N THR A 247 18.90 -6.08 19.30
CA THR A 247 19.68 -4.88 18.99
C THR A 247 19.71 -3.92 20.18
N LYS A 248 20.25 -2.72 19.99
CA LYS A 248 20.25 -1.67 21.03
C LYS A 248 18.86 -1.05 21.25
N TYR A 249 17.87 -1.33 20.40
CA TYR A 249 16.50 -0.91 20.65
C TYR A 249 15.91 -1.65 21.86
N PRO A 250 15.08 -1.00 22.69
CA PRO A 250 14.29 -1.70 23.69
C PRO A 250 13.39 -2.74 23.01
N ALA A 251 13.52 -4.03 23.35
CA ALA A 251 12.80 -5.13 22.70
C ALA A 251 11.28 -4.91 22.61
N ARG A 252 10.68 -4.30 23.63
CA ARG A 252 9.24 -3.95 23.69
C ARG A 252 8.78 -2.96 22.62
N LYS A 253 9.69 -2.23 21.98
CA LYS A 253 9.37 -1.31 20.88
C LYS A 253 9.28 -2.03 19.53
N ILE A 254 9.85 -3.22 19.39
CA ILE A 254 9.85 -3.99 18.14
C ILE A 254 8.66 -4.97 18.12
N THR A 255 7.57 -4.57 17.47
CA THR A 255 6.35 -5.37 17.36
C THR A 255 6.44 -6.40 16.23
N ASP A 256 5.47 -7.32 16.17
CA ASP A 256 5.39 -8.29 15.06
C ASP A 256 4.85 -7.68 13.75
N ASN A 257 4.43 -6.41 13.78
CA ASN A 257 4.04 -5.64 12.60
C ASN A 257 5.22 -4.85 12.03
N MET A 258 6.40 -5.02 12.61
CA MET A 258 7.64 -4.42 12.17
C MET A 258 8.61 -5.49 11.66
N LEU A 259 9.55 -5.06 10.83
CA LEU A 259 10.77 -5.77 10.48
C LEU A 259 11.93 -4.79 10.57
N CYS A 260 13.15 -5.31 10.68
CA CYS A 260 14.35 -4.48 10.72
C CYS A 260 15.30 -4.89 9.61
N ALA A 261 15.98 -3.91 9.04
CA ALA A 261 16.97 -4.16 8.01
C ALA A 261 18.16 -3.23 8.21
N GLY A 262 19.37 -3.76 8.06
CA GLY A 262 20.60 -3.00 8.29
C GLY A 262 21.74 -3.88 8.78
N PHE A 263 22.96 -3.41 8.60
CA PHE A 263 24.14 -4.13 9.08
C PHE A 263 24.35 -3.89 10.58
N GLN A 264 24.76 -4.93 11.31
CA GLN A 264 25.03 -4.82 12.75
C GLN A 264 26.11 -3.76 13.05
N LYS A 265 27.10 -3.63 12.18
CA LYS A 265 28.17 -2.61 12.27
C LYS A 265 27.72 -1.22 11.80
N GLY A 266 26.48 -1.05 11.35
CA GLY A 266 26.01 0.18 10.72
C GLY A 266 26.59 0.38 9.32
N GLY A 267 26.67 1.65 8.89
CA GLY A 267 27.29 2.10 7.64
C GLY A 267 26.35 2.20 6.43
N LYS A 268 25.27 1.41 6.36
CA LYS A 268 24.25 1.49 5.31
C LYS A 268 22.85 1.36 5.90
N ASP A 269 21.97 2.31 5.58
CA ASP A 269 20.60 2.40 6.10
C ASP A 269 19.73 3.36 5.27
N SER A 270 18.42 3.33 5.48
CA SER A 270 17.51 4.42 5.12
C SER A 270 17.76 5.64 6.01
N CYS A 271 17.43 6.84 5.55
CA CYS A 271 17.62 8.06 6.33
C CYS A 271 16.48 9.07 6.17
N GLN A 272 16.66 10.28 6.72
CA GLN A 272 15.62 11.32 6.69
C GLN A 272 15.21 11.63 5.24
N GLY A 273 13.91 11.56 4.95
CA GLY A 273 13.35 11.75 3.60
C GLY A 273 12.99 10.43 2.89
N ASP A 274 13.53 9.29 3.32
CA ASP A 274 13.12 7.97 2.78
C ASP A 274 11.81 7.46 3.41
N SER A 275 11.35 8.08 4.49
CA SER A 275 10.10 7.78 5.19
C SER A 275 8.94 7.50 4.23
N GLY A 276 8.24 6.38 4.43
CA GLY A 276 7.15 5.96 3.56
C GLY A 276 7.56 5.29 2.24
N GLY A 277 8.84 5.38 1.85
CA GLY A 277 9.41 4.66 0.72
C GLY A 277 9.50 3.14 0.95
N PRO A 278 9.76 2.36 -0.12
CA PRO A 278 9.79 0.90 -0.03
C PRO A 278 11.12 0.36 0.50
N LEU A 279 11.02 -0.70 1.30
CA LEU A 279 12.01 -1.77 1.32
C LEU A 279 11.48 -2.91 0.46
N HIS A 280 12.18 -3.23 -0.62
CA HIS A 280 11.75 -4.26 -1.57
C HIS A 280 12.81 -5.35 -1.75
N VAL A 281 12.36 -6.56 -2.05
CA VAL A 281 13.22 -7.73 -2.29
C VAL A 281 13.03 -8.16 -3.74
N GLU A 282 14.13 -8.37 -4.43
CA GLU A 282 14.14 -8.93 -5.79
C GLU A 282 14.24 -10.46 -5.72
N GLU A 283 13.29 -11.14 -6.36
CA GLU A 283 13.34 -12.58 -6.58
C GLU A 283 12.96 -12.88 -8.02
N ASN A 284 13.84 -13.57 -8.75
CA ASN A 284 13.63 -13.95 -10.15
C ASN A 284 13.29 -12.74 -11.04
N GLY A 285 13.93 -11.58 -10.81
CA GLY A 285 13.67 -10.35 -11.55
C GLY A 285 12.39 -9.61 -11.18
N VAL A 286 11.67 -10.05 -10.13
CA VAL A 286 10.44 -9.41 -9.64
C VAL A 286 10.68 -8.80 -8.28
N HIS A 287 10.41 -7.50 -8.15
CA HIS A 287 10.52 -6.76 -6.90
C HIS A 287 9.21 -6.76 -6.12
N GLN A 288 9.27 -7.21 -4.86
CA GLN A 288 8.16 -7.24 -3.91
C GLN A 288 8.41 -6.26 -2.76
N VAL A 289 7.44 -5.41 -2.43
CA VAL A 289 7.55 -4.42 -1.33
C VAL A 289 7.30 -5.10 0.01
N VAL A 290 8.37 -5.52 0.68
CA VAL A 290 8.28 -6.27 1.94
C VAL A 290 8.16 -5.36 3.16
N GLY A 291 8.63 -4.12 3.03
CA GLY A 291 8.62 -3.13 4.10
C GLY A 291 8.30 -1.72 3.62
N VAL A 292 7.85 -0.87 4.54
CA VAL A 292 7.70 0.59 4.37
C VAL A 292 8.62 1.27 5.38
N VAL A 293 9.49 2.17 4.94
CA VAL A 293 10.42 2.92 5.82
C VAL A 293 9.60 3.68 6.87
N SER A 294 9.88 3.44 8.15
CA SER A 294 9.05 3.93 9.25
C SER A 294 9.85 4.78 10.26
N TRP A 295 10.82 4.18 10.96
CA TRP A 295 11.61 4.90 11.98
C TRP A 295 12.97 4.26 12.22
N GLY A 296 13.84 4.97 12.95
CA GLY A 296 15.15 4.48 13.39
C GLY A 296 15.80 5.47 14.36
N GLU A 297 16.87 5.04 15.03
CA GLU A 297 17.73 5.93 15.83
C GLU A 297 18.96 6.32 14.99
N GLY A 298 19.01 7.59 14.59
CA GLY A 298 20.00 8.08 13.63
C GLY A 298 19.85 7.42 12.25
N CYS A 299 20.93 7.45 11.45
CA CYS A 299 21.00 6.71 10.19
C CYS A 299 22.28 5.89 10.14
N ALA A 300 22.14 4.59 9.89
CA ALA A 300 23.29 3.69 9.73
C ALA A 300 24.19 3.59 10.98
N GLN A 301 23.62 3.79 12.17
CA GLN A 301 24.36 3.69 13.42
C GLN A 301 24.58 2.21 13.83
N PRO A 302 25.77 1.86 14.36
CA PRO A 302 26.03 0.50 14.83
C PRO A 302 25.06 0.06 15.93
N GLY A 303 24.31 -1.02 15.65
CA GLY A 303 23.33 -1.60 16.57
C GLY A 303 21.93 -0.96 16.53
N TYR A 304 21.68 -0.03 15.62
CA TYR A 304 20.36 0.58 15.38
C TYR A 304 20.00 0.44 13.89
N PRO A 305 19.55 -0.73 13.43
CA PRO A 305 19.09 -0.89 12.05
C PRO A 305 17.83 -0.04 11.80
N GLY A 306 17.53 0.27 10.54
CA GLY A 306 16.25 0.85 10.17
C GLY A 306 15.09 -0.09 10.53
N VAL A 307 13.98 0.50 10.98
CA VAL A 307 12.74 -0.21 11.32
C VAL A 307 11.68 0.15 10.30
N TYR A 308 11.04 -0.89 9.76
CA TYR A 308 10.10 -0.81 8.66
C TYR A 308 8.78 -1.44 9.08
N THR A 309 7.67 -0.93 8.57
CA THR A 309 6.38 -1.63 8.69
C THR A 309 6.42 -2.88 7.83
N ARG A 310 6.07 -4.03 8.40
CA ARG A 310 6.09 -5.35 7.73
C ARG A 310 4.85 -5.54 6.85
N VAL A 311 4.98 -5.29 5.54
CA VAL A 311 3.84 -5.19 4.60
C VAL A 311 3.00 -6.47 4.55
N ASN A 312 3.60 -7.65 4.61
CA ASN A 312 2.84 -8.91 4.53
C ASN A 312 1.89 -9.16 5.72
N ARG A 313 1.99 -8.38 6.82
CA ARG A 313 1.01 -8.35 7.91
C ARG A 313 -0.26 -7.55 7.58
N PHE A 314 -0.23 -6.72 6.54
CA PHE A 314 -1.30 -5.77 6.21
C PHE A 314 -2.02 -6.08 4.89
N LEU A 315 -1.73 -7.20 4.22
CA LEU A 315 -2.29 -7.48 2.89
C LEU A 315 -3.83 -7.54 2.87
N THR A 316 -4.45 -8.10 3.91
CA THR A 316 -5.92 -8.10 4.05
C THR A 316 -6.46 -6.68 4.18
N TRP A 317 -5.80 -5.83 4.96
CA TRP A 317 -6.17 -4.42 5.11
C TRP A 317 -5.95 -3.65 3.81
N ILE A 318 -4.85 -3.90 3.09
CA ILE A 318 -4.57 -3.30 1.78
C ILE A 318 -5.69 -3.69 0.82
N ALA A 319 -5.92 -4.98 0.59
CA ALA A 319 -6.92 -5.47 -0.35
C ALA A 319 -8.34 -4.96 -0.06
N HIS A 320 -8.70 -4.83 1.23
CA HIS A 320 -10.00 -4.27 1.61
C HIS A 320 -10.17 -2.81 1.19
N ASN A 321 -9.11 -2.01 1.30
CA ASN A 321 -9.16 -0.56 1.06
C ASN A 321 -8.88 -0.17 -0.40
N THR A 322 -8.45 -1.11 -1.24
CA THR A 322 -8.00 -0.85 -2.61
C THR A 322 -8.77 -1.61 -3.68
N ASN A 323 -9.97 -2.11 -3.34
CA ASN A 323 -10.79 -2.96 -4.20
C ASN A 323 -11.29 -2.28 -5.49
N ASP A 324 -11.22 -0.94 -5.57
CA ASP A 324 -11.53 -0.13 -6.75
C ASP A 324 -10.29 0.26 -7.57
N GLY A 325 -9.12 -0.34 -7.28
CA GLY A 325 -7.89 -0.22 -8.07
C GLY A 325 -7.57 -1.48 -8.89
N CYS A 326 -6.97 -1.29 -10.06
CA CYS A 326 -6.54 -2.38 -10.92
C CYS A 326 -5.14 -2.86 -10.55
N TYR A 327 -5.04 -4.12 -10.13
CA TYR A 327 -3.78 -4.78 -9.82
C TYR A 327 -3.11 -5.38 -11.05
N CYS A 328 -1.78 -5.35 -11.01
CA CYS A 328 -0.87 -6.18 -11.79
C CYS A 328 -0.25 -7.22 -10.84
#